data_AF-A0A819I6G3-F1
#
_entry.id   AF-A0A819I6G3-F1
#
_cell.length_a   1.000
_cell.length_b   1.000
_cell.length_c   1.000
_cell.angle_alpha   90.00
_cell.angle_beta   90.00
_cell.angle_gamma   90.00
#
_symmetry.space_group_name_H-M   'P 1'
#
loop_
_entity.id
_entity.type
_entity.pdbx_description
1 polymer ?
#
loop_
_entity_poly.entity_id
_entity_poly.type
_entity_poly.pdbx_seq_one_letter_code
_entity_poly.pdbx_strand_id
1 'polypeptide(L)'
;MCNGFIRKNKWAIPGLDLPGFPVKVSDYLSCLAICENTQECIAFDYILSMKNCHPKIGMGAGGYPNNDIVTGYNPNTCYGYERKDGWDIIGNDLLASPVQQPDYASCCSKCQATHGCIALVYSVSTKNCWLKSSVDTSNSSSDMISAQSLCASNKDCYSCLSMVQTCHWCVAANYGSIPRCTIRNTGCNAWYGSGVHECTAQLDILSGPTRGGDGGGPFTDLDAINTSCISIPKSINVRCGSSVDSIQITYQTADAISSPAPKRGGDGGVYYSFELGPDERIVKVTGSTGYLVDGLQFTTNKGKTSPYCGGTGASNFTEQYPGYVLWYISGRYGSLVDQIQFHWVREPTKQCIR
;
A
#
# COMPACT_ATOMS: atom_id res chain seq x y z
N MET A 1 9.87 -32.19 -17.25
CA MET A 1 10.42 -31.52 -16.05
C MET A 1 9.73 -30.17 -16.00
N CYS A 2 9.00 -29.85 -14.93
CA CYS A 2 8.34 -28.54 -14.82
C CYS A 2 9.42 -27.46 -14.67
N ASN A 3 9.33 -26.36 -15.42
CA ASN A 3 10.33 -25.28 -15.40
C ASN A 3 10.26 -24.49 -14.08
N GLY A 4 10.72 -25.10 -12.98
CA GLY A 4 10.79 -24.46 -11.66
C GLY A 4 9.48 -24.41 -10.86
N PHE A 5 8.35 -24.89 -11.40
CA PHE A 5 7.07 -24.92 -10.66
C PHE A 5 6.93 -26.17 -9.76
N ILE A 6 6.62 -25.94 -8.49
CA ILE A 6 6.19 -26.98 -7.55
C ILE A 6 4.70 -27.20 -7.67
N ARG A 7 4.30 -28.46 -7.84
CA ARG A 7 2.90 -28.89 -7.81
C ARG A 7 2.48 -29.23 -6.39
N LYS A 8 1.35 -28.68 -5.93
CA LYS A 8 0.73 -29.00 -4.65
C LYS A 8 -0.73 -29.37 -4.84
N ASN A 9 -1.08 -30.61 -4.48
CA ASN A 9 -2.46 -31.11 -4.58
C ASN A 9 -3.25 -30.75 -3.32
N LYS A 10 -4.58 -30.63 -3.47
CA LYS A 10 -5.52 -30.37 -2.36
C LYS A 10 -5.20 -29.08 -1.59
N TRP A 11 -4.72 -28.07 -2.30
CA TRP A 11 -4.21 -26.85 -1.72
C TRP A 11 -4.43 -25.72 -2.71
N ALA A 12 -4.81 -24.55 -2.19
CA ALA A 12 -5.02 -23.35 -2.98
C ALA A 12 -4.07 -22.26 -2.50
N ILE A 13 -3.62 -21.42 -3.43
CA ILE A 13 -2.78 -20.29 -3.10
C ILE A 13 -3.54 -18.97 -3.29
N PRO A 14 -3.73 -18.17 -2.22
CA PRO A 14 -4.25 -16.83 -2.38
C PRO A 14 -3.27 -16.04 -3.25
N GLY A 15 -3.76 -15.06 -3.98
CA GLY A 15 -2.91 -14.31 -4.89
C GLY A 15 -3.70 -13.57 -5.95
N LEU A 16 -3.00 -12.72 -6.70
CA LEU A 16 -3.58 -11.94 -7.78
C LEU A 16 -3.58 -12.78 -9.05
N ASP A 17 -4.77 -13.08 -9.57
CA ASP A 17 -4.93 -13.71 -10.87
C ASP A 17 -4.49 -12.74 -11.98
N LEU A 18 -3.92 -13.27 -13.05
CA LEU A 18 -3.62 -12.51 -14.26
C LEU A 18 -4.94 -11.97 -14.88
N PRO A 19 -4.87 -10.93 -15.73
CA PRO A 19 -6.04 -10.44 -16.44
C PRO A 19 -6.63 -11.48 -17.41
N GLY A 20 -7.97 -11.53 -17.52
CA GLY A 20 -8.66 -12.41 -18.48
C GLY A 20 -8.90 -13.85 -18.01
N PHE A 21 -8.73 -14.13 -16.72
CA PHE A 21 -8.93 -15.44 -16.10
C PHE A 21 -10.18 -15.45 -15.19
N PRO A 22 -10.79 -16.63 -14.90
CA PRO A 22 -10.31 -17.97 -15.26
C PRO A 22 -10.39 -18.31 -16.74
N VAL A 23 -9.44 -19.14 -17.20
CA VAL A 23 -9.48 -19.77 -18.52
C VAL A 23 -9.83 -21.24 -18.37
N LYS A 24 -10.79 -21.72 -19.16
CA LYS A 24 -11.13 -23.14 -19.18
C LYS A 24 -10.02 -23.95 -19.87
N VAL A 25 -9.57 -25.01 -19.21
CA VAL A 25 -8.58 -25.95 -19.72
C VAL A 25 -8.92 -27.39 -19.31
N SER A 26 -8.50 -28.40 -20.07
CA SER A 26 -8.86 -29.80 -19.81
C SER A 26 -8.23 -30.38 -18.55
N ASP A 27 -7.03 -29.92 -18.18
CA ASP A 27 -6.21 -30.54 -17.15
C ASP A 27 -5.18 -29.57 -16.55
N TYR A 28 -4.54 -30.04 -15.49
CA TYR A 28 -3.49 -29.31 -14.77
C TYR A 28 -2.29 -28.96 -15.65
N LEU A 29 -1.88 -29.84 -16.57
CA LEU A 29 -0.70 -29.61 -17.42
C LEU A 29 -0.97 -28.50 -18.44
N SER A 30 -2.21 -28.41 -18.92
CA SER A 30 -2.67 -27.31 -19.76
C SER A 30 -2.61 -25.97 -19.00
N CYS A 31 -2.98 -25.97 -17.71
CA CYS A 31 -2.85 -24.78 -16.86
C CYS A 31 -1.38 -24.41 -16.58
N LEU A 32 -0.52 -25.41 -16.33
CA LEU A 32 0.93 -25.22 -16.19
C LEU A 32 1.52 -24.59 -17.45
N ALA A 33 1.17 -25.11 -18.64
CA ALA A 33 1.67 -24.59 -19.90
C ALA A 33 1.25 -23.13 -20.14
N ILE A 34 0.03 -22.73 -19.76
CA ILE A 34 -0.38 -21.32 -19.81
C ILE A 34 0.54 -20.48 -18.92
N CYS A 35 0.79 -20.92 -17.70
CA CYS A 35 1.63 -20.18 -16.77
C CYS A 35 3.10 -20.11 -17.23
N GLU A 36 3.69 -21.22 -17.71
CA GLU A 36 5.06 -21.24 -18.23
C GLU A 36 5.26 -20.35 -19.46
N ASN A 37 4.22 -20.18 -20.29
CA ASN A 37 4.27 -19.31 -21.48
C ASN A 37 3.80 -17.87 -21.20
N THR A 38 3.45 -17.54 -19.96
CA THR A 38 3.06 -16.18 -19.57
C THR A 38 4.19 -15.59 -18.73
N GLN A 39 4.88 -14.60 -19.28
CA GLN A 39 6.09 -14.01 -18.70
C GLN A 39 5.94 -13.57 -17.23
N GLU A 40 4.73 -13.16 -16.84
CA GLU A 40 4.43 -12.64 -15.49
C GLU A 40 3.76 -13.68 -14.58
N CYS A 41 3.52 -14.90 -15.06
CA CYS A 41 2.89 -15.92 -14.25
C CYS A 41 3.89 -16.58 -13.30
N ILE A 42 3.62 -16.50 -12.00
CA ILE A 42 4.48 -17.02 -10.94
C ILE A 42 3.83 -18.16 -10.15
N ALA A 43 2.50 -18.27 -10.25
CA ALA A 43 1.72 -19.36 -9.69
C ALA A 43 0.42 -19.54 -10.47
N PHE A 44 -0.32 -20.60 -10.19
CA PHE A 44 -1.66 -20.79 -10.69
C PHE A 44 -2.45 -21.75 -9.81
N ASP A 45 -3.76 -21.54 -9.72
CA ASP A 45 -4.69 -22.51 -9.16
C ASP A 45 -5.49 -23.17 -10.28
N TYR A 46 -5.50 -24.50 -10.31
CA TYR A 46 -6.35 -25.27 -11.21
C TYR A 46 -7.50 -25.92 -10.42
N ILE A 47 -8.73 -25.51 -10.71
CA ILE A 47 -9.95 -26.03 -10.09
C ILE A 47 -10.41 -27.29 -10.84
N LEU A 48 -10.36 -28.43 -10.16
CA LEU A 48 -10.59 -29.76 -10.74
C LEU A 48 -12.03 -29.95 -11.22
N SER A 49 -13.02 -29.48 -10.45
CA SER A 49 -14.45 -29.60 -10.77
C SER A 49 -14.86 -28.73 -11.97
N MET A 50 -14.42 -27.48 -11.99
CA MET A 50 -14.82 -26.49 -12.99
C MET A 50 -13.95 -26.52 -14.25
N LYS A 51 -12.79 -27.18 -14.20
CA LYS A 51 -11.80 -27.20 -15.29
C LYS A 51 -11.30 -25.79 -15.61
N ASN A 52 -11.12 -24.99 -14.57
CA ASN A 52 -10.72 -23.59 -14.66
C ASN A 52 -9.27 -23.42 -14.18
N CYS A 53 -8.48 -22.73 -14.99
CA CYS A 53 -7.12 -22.30 -14.68
C CYS A 53 -7.15 -20.84 -14.25
N HIS A 54 -6.51 -20.56 -13.12
CA HIS A 54 -6.30 -19.23 -12.56
C HIS A 54 -4.79 -18.96 -12.44
N PRO A 55 -4.11 -18.61 -13.54
CA PRO A 55 -2.74 -18.09 -13.52
C PRO A 55 -2.64 -16.82 -12.69
N LYS A 56 -1.54 -16.65 -11.98
CA LYS A 56 -1.34 -15.61 -10.98
C LYS A 56 -0.02 -14.89 -11.20
N ILE A 57 -0.08 -13.57 -11.12
CA ILE A 57 1.07 -12.66 -11.10
C ILE A 57 1.57 -12.38 -9.68
N GLY A 58 0.74 -12.68 -8.67
CA GLY A 58 1.07 -12.51 -7.26
C GLY A 58 0.70 -13.74 -6.44
N MET A 59 1.52 -14.09 -5.46
CA MET A 59 1.23 -15.12 -4.45
C MET A 59 1.08 -14.46 -3.09
N GLY A 60 -0.03 -14.72 -2.41
CA GLY A 60 -0.26 -14.32 -1.02
C GLY A 60 0.42 -15.29 -0.04
N ALA A 61 0.74 -14.79 1.15
CA ALA A 61 1.31 -15.58 2.22
C ALA A 61 0.30 -16.64 2.71
N GLY A 62 0.77 -17.87 2.92
CA GLY A 62 -0.01 -18.94 3.56
C GLY A 62 -1.21 -19.41 2.73
N GLY A 63 -0.99 -20.36 1.81
CA GLY A 63 -2.11 -21.05 1.18
C GLY A 63 -2.79 -22.06 2.09
N TYR A 64 -4.01 -22.44 1.74
CA TYR A 64 -4.91 -23.21 2.59
C TYR A 64 -5.32 -24.55 1.93
N PRO A 65 -5.64 -25.58 2.73
CA PRO A 65 -6.14 -26.84 2.20
C PRO A 65 -7.45 -26.64 1.43
N ASN A 66 -7.52 -27.17 0.21
CA ASN A 66 -8.73 -27.20 -0.60
C ASN A 66 -8.73 -28.43 -1.52
N ASN A 67 -9.63 -29.37 -1.29
CA ASN A 67 -9.64 -30.67 -1.99
C ASN A 67 -9.90 -30.56 -3.51
N ASP A 68 -10.46 -29.45 -3.99
CA ASP A 68 -10.83 -29.25 -5.39
C ASP A 68 -9.77 -28.47 -6.18
N ILE A 69 -8.67 -28.06 -5.54
CA ILE A 69 -7.65 -27.22 -6.17
C ILE A 69 -6.29 -27.92 -6.19
N VAL A 70 -5.62 -27.81 -7.34
CA VAL A 70 -4.21 -28.14 -7.51
C VAL A 70 -3.46 -26.87 -7.89
N THR A 71 -2.54 -26.45 -7.03
CA THR A 71 -1.69 -25.28 -7.29
C THR A 71 -0.39 -25.69 -7.97
N GLY A 72 0.05 -24.90 -8.94
CA GLY A 72 1.46 -24.83 -9.33
C GLY A 72 2.05 -23.49 -8.92
N TYR A 73 3.24 -23.45 -8.32
CA TYR A 73 3.91 -22.18 -8.02
C TYR A 73 5.42 -22.26 -8.13
N ASN A 74 6.06 -21.15 -8.49
CA ASN A 74 7.50 -21.03 -8.51
C ASN A 74 8.00 -20.68 -7.09
N PRO A 75 8.72 -21.58 -6.39
CA PRO A 75 9.20 -21.35 -5.03
C PRO A 75 10.31 -20.29 -4.97
N ASN A 76 10.84 -19.88 -6.13
CA ASN A 76 11.93 -18.94 -6.20
C ASN A 76 11.48 -17.48 -6.19
N THR A 77 10.20 -17.20 -6.37
CA THR A 77 9.70 -15.83 -6.47
C THR A 77 9.44 -15.24 -5.08
N CYS A 78 9.99 -14.05 -4.83
CA CYS A 78 9.63 -13.22 -3.67
C CYS A 78 8.89 -11.97 -4.14
N TYR A 79 7.57 -11.95 -3.94
CA TYR A 79 6.71 -10.93 -4.56
C TYR A 79 7.01 -9.51 -4.05
N GLY A 80 7.24 -8.58 -4.97
CA GLY A 80 7.64 -7.19 -4.66
C GLY A 80 9.13 -7.00 -4.38
N TYR A 81 9.96 -8.04 -4.56
CA TYR A 81 11.40 -8.00 -4.33
C TYR A 81 12.18 -8.53 -5.56
N GLU A 82 13.28 -7.85 -5.90
CA GLU A 82 14.30 -8.33 -6.83
C GLU A 82 15.17 -9.38 -6.12
N ARG A 83 15.03 -10.64 -6.53
CA ARG A 83 15.84 -11.74 -6.00
C ARG A 83 17.25 -11.73 -6.62
N LYS A 84 18.27 -11.94 -5.79
CA LYS A 84 19.69 -12.07 -6.18
C LYS A 84 20.31 -13.30 -5.53
N ASP A 85 20.64 -14.28 -6.35
CA ASP A 85 21.25 -15.55 -5.92
C ASP A 85 22.76 -15.42 -5.81
N GLY A 86 23.33 -15.92 -4.72
CA GLY A 86 24.77 -15.86 -4.49
C GLY A 86 25.24 -14.49 -4.01
N TRP A 87 24.34 -13.69 -3.43
CA TRP A 87 24.63 -12.35 -2.92
C TRP A 87 24.13 -12.19 -1.51
N ASP A 88 24.94 -11.54 -0.67
CA ASP A 88 24.60 -11.06 0.66
C ASP A 88 24.43 -9.54 0.58
N ILE A 89 23.20 -9.07 0.74
CA ILE A 89 22.90 -7.64 0.82
C ILE A 89 23.25 -7.16 2.23
N ILE A 90 24.11 -6.16 2.32
CA ILE A 90 24.54 -5.50 3.55
C ILE A 90 23.59 -4.33 3.84
N GLY A 91 23.21 -4.20 5.12
CA GLY A 91 22.38 -3.12 5.62
C GLY A 91 21.95 -3.41 7.05
N ASN A 92 21.04 -2.59 7.59
CA ASN A 92 20.57 -2.74 8.95
C ASN A 92 19.52 -3.86 9.04
N ASP A 93 19.75 -4.79 9.95
CA ASP A 93 18.77 -5.81 10.26
C ASP A 93 17.64 -5.25 11.16
N LEU A 94 16.42 -5.75 10.97
CA LEU A 94 15.29 -5.49 11.82
C LEU A 94 15.41 -6.25 13.15
N LEU A 95 14.83 -5.68 14.21
CA LEU A 95 14.78 -6.29 15.53
C LEU A 95 14.27 -7.74 15.45
N ALA A 96 14.95 -8.64 16.17
CA ALA A 96 14.75 -10.10 16.18
C ALA A 96 15.27 -10.87 14.95
N SER A 97 16.03 -10.25 14.04
CA SER A 97 16.80 -10.95 13.00
C SER A 97 18.18 -11.40 13.52
N PRO A 98 18.73 -12.53 13.04
CA PRO A 98 18.11 -13.47 12.10
C PRO A 98 17.01 -14.31 12.75
N VAL A 99 15.96 -14.57 11.98
CA VAL A 99 14.94 -15.58 12.31
C VAL A 99 15.21 -16.88 11.56
N GLN A 100 14.93 -18.02 12.18
CA GLN A 100 15.02 -19.32 11.50
C GLN A 100 13.82 -19.53 10.57
N GLN A 101 14.07 -19.87 9.30
CA GLN A 101 13.04 -20.19 8.32
C GLN A 101 13.44 -21.42 7.49
N PRO A 102 12.50 -22.36 7.21
CA PRO A 102 12.83 -23.64 6.58
C PRO A 102 13.35 -23.49 5.14
N ASP A 103 12.91 -22.45 4.45
CA ASP A 103 13.27 -22.15 3.06
C ASP A 103 13.22 -20.64 2.77
N TYR A 104 13.75 -20.25 1.61
CA TYR A 104 13.76 -18.88 1.12
C TYR A 104 12.33 -18.30 0.99
N ALA A 105 11.36 -19.11 0.56
CA ALA A 105 9.98 -18.67 0.39
C ALA A 105 9.32 -18.26 1.73
N SER A 106 9.63 -19.00 2.80
CA SER A 106 9.19 -18.69 4.16
C SER A 106 9.91 -17.45 4.71
N CYS A 107 11.19 -17.28 4.38
CA CYS A 107 11.94 -16.05 4.67
C CYS A 107 11.32 -14.82 3.97
N CYS A 108 10.99 -14.94 2.68
CA CYS A 108 10.27 -13.93 1.93
C CYS A 108 8.92 -13.58 2.57
N SER A 109 8.09 -14.59 2.87
CA SER A 109 6.79 -14.39 3.52
C SER A 109 6.93 -13.66 4.86
N LYS A 110 7.99 -13.98 5.62
CA LYS A 110 8.26 -13.34 6.91
C LYS A 110 8.67 -11.88 6.74
N CYS A 111 9.49 -11.55 5.75
CA CYS A 111 9.83 -10.16 5.43
C CYS A 111 8.60 -9.36 5.00
N GLN A 112 7.79 -9.89 4.08
CA GLN A 112 6.56 -9.25 3.63
C GLN A 112 5.56 -8.97 4.76
N ALA A 113 5.48 -9.87 5.74
CA ALA A 113 4.64 -9.69 6.92
C ALA A 113 5.25 -8.78 8.00
N THR A 114 6.52 -8.37 7.86
CA THR A 114 7.23 -7.57 8.86
C THR A 114 7.30 -6.12 8.40
N HIS A 115 6.62 -5.24 9.13
CA HIS A 115 6.62 -3.81 8.86
C HIS A 115 8.05 -3.24 8.86
N GLY A 116 8.39 -2.45 7.84
CA GLY A 116 9.72 -1.88 7.66
C GLY A 116 10.75 -2.84 7.08
N CYS A 117 10.39 -4.06 6.68
CA CYS A 117 11.28 -4.93 5.93
C CYS A 117 11.33 -4.47 4.48
N ILE A 118 12.49 -3.99 4.03
CA ILE A 118 12.72 -3.53 2.66
C ILE A 118 13.68 -4.46 1.89
N ALA A 119 14.34 -5.38 2.59
CA ALA A 119 15.17 -6.41 2.00
C ALA A 119 15.27 -7.61 2.94
N LEU A 120 15.73 -8.74 2.40
CA LEU A 120 16.02 -9.94 3.16
C LEU A 120 17.26 -10.63 2.62
N VAL A 121 17.91 -11.40 3.49
CA VAL A 121 18.99 -12.33 3.14
C VAL A 121 18.67 -13.67 3.76
N TYR A 122 18.75 -14.74 2.98
CA TYR A 122 18.51 -16.11 3.43
C TYR A 122 19.75 -16.98 3.19
N SER A 123 20.24 -17.63 4.25
CA SER A 123 21.30 -18.64 4.15
C SER A 123 20.72 -20.01 3.89
N VAL A 124 21.14 -20.62 2.77
CA VAL A 124 20.69 -21.96 2.38
C VAL A 124 21.19 -23.02 3.36
N SER A 125 22.43 -22.88 3.84
CA SER A 125 23.07 -23.81 4.77
C SER A 125 22.52 -23.73 6.20
N THR A 126 22.41 -22.52 6.77
CA THR A 126 22.07 -22.33 8.18
C THR A 126 20.59 -22.13 8.45
N LYS A 127 19.77 -21.92 7.40
CA LYS A 127 18.34 -21.63 7.50
C LYS A 127 18.02 -20.30 8.21
N ASN A 128 19.03 -19.44 8.34
CA ASN A 128 18.88 -18.11 8.90
C ASN A 128 18.31 -17.15 7.85
N CYS A 129 17.38 -16.32 8.28
CA CYS A 129 16.71 -15.29 7.50
C CYS A 129 16.92 -13.95 8.20
N TRP A 130 17.72 -13.08 7.59
CA TRP A 130 17.93 -11.71 8.05
C TRP A 130 16.94 -10.79 7.35
N LEU A 131 16.06 -10.16 8.12
CA LEU A 131 15.11 -9.17 7.64
C LEU A 131 15.77 -7.80 7.77
N LYS A 132 15.74 -6.97 6.73
CA LYS A 132 16.50 -5.73 6.67
C LYS A 132 15.63 -4.50 6.51
N SER A 133 15.97 -3.44 7.26
CA SER A 133 15.33 -2.12 7.23
C SER A 133 16.07 -1.10 6.37
N SER A 134 17.33 -1.37 6.02
CA SER A 134 18.10 -0.59 5.06
C SER A 134 18.92 -1.50 4.14
N VAL A 135 19.33 -0.95 2.99
CA VAL A 135 20.23 -1.60 2.03
C VAL A 135 21.32 -0.61 1.68
N ASP A 136 22.58 -1.02 1.83
CA ASP A 136 23.76 -0.20 1.55
C ASP A 136 24.54 -0.73 0.35
N THR A 137 25.09 -1.94 0.47
CA THR A 137 25.93 -2.59 -0.56
C THR A 137 25.66 -4.08 -0.62
N SER A 138 26.31 -4.81 -1.53
CA SER A 138 26.18 -6.26 -1.63
C SER A 138 27.52 -6.93 -1.85
N ASN A 139 27.75 -8.05 -1.16
CA ASN A 139 28.90 -8.92 -1.35
C ASN A 139 28.49 -10.22 -2.02
N SER A 140 29.37 -10.80 -2.84
CA SER A 140 29.15 -12.15 -3.38
C SER A 140 29.28 -13.18 -2.25
N SER A 141 28.27 -14.02 -2.07
CA SER A 141 28.28 -15.14 -1.12
C SER A 141 27.39 -16.25 -1.66
N SER A 142 27.99 -17.36 -2.10
CA SER A 142 27.28 -18.45 -2.78
C SER A 142 26.22 -19.17 -1.93
N ASP A 143 26.27 -19.02 -0.60
CA ASP A 143 25.28 -19.59 0.33
C ASP A 143 24.06 -18.68 0.54
N MET A 144 24.11 -17.45 0.04
CA MET A 144 23.10 -16.44 0.33
C MET A 144 22.16 -16.24 -0.85
N ILE A 145 20.87 -16.19 -0.55
CA ILE A 145 19.82 -15.74 -1.46
C ILE A 145 19.27 -14.45 -0.87
N SER A 146 19.50 -13.34 -1.55
CA SER A 146 18.99 -12.04 -1.13
C SER A 146 17.78 -11.64 -1.94
N ALA A 147 16.94 -10.79 -1.36
CA ALA A 147 15.89 -10.11 -2.09
C ALA A 147 15.79 -8.66 -1.60
N GLN A 148 15.78 -7.70 -2.51
CA GLN A 148 15.57 -6.30 -2.18
C GLN A 148 14.23 -5.84 -2.74
N SER A 149 13.46 -5.08 -1.98
CA SER A 149 12.20 -4.55 -2.47
C SER A 149 12.44 -3.76 -3.76
N LEU A 150 11.64 -4.04 -4.79
CA LEU A 150 11.64 -3.27 -6.03
C LEU A 150 11.25 -1.79 -5.78
N CYS A 151 10.71 -1.50 -4.60
CA CYS A 151 10.37 -0.17 -4.13
C CYS A 151 11.44 0.44 -3.19
N ALA A 152 12.71 0.06 -3.33
CA ALA A 152 13.80 0.48 -2.44
C ALA A 152 14.05 2.00 -2.36
N SER A 153 13.33 2.83 -3.11
CA SER A 153 13.17 4.25 -2.82
C SER A 153 11.74 4.54 -2.36
N ASN A 154 11.64 5.15 -1.19
CA ASN A 154 10.45 5.37 -0.37
C ASN A 154 9.29 6.18 -1.02
N LYS A 155 8.77 5.78 -2.21
CA LYS A 155 7.65 6.45 -2.89
C LYS A 155 6.61 5.56 -3.61
N ASP A 156 6.88 4.29 -3.93
CA ASP A 156 5.98 3.55 -4.83
C ASP A 156 5.40 2.22 -4.30
N CYS A 157 5.65 1.83 -3.04
CA CYS A 157 5.28 0.49 -2.56
C CYS A 157 3.85 0.29 -2.00
N TYR A 158 2.91 1.17 -2.35
CA TYR A 158 1.51 1.00 -1.92
C TYR A 158 0.56 0.48 -3.02
N SER A 159 1.03 0.11 -4.22
CA SER A 159 0.12 -0.09 -5.36
C SER A 159 -0.19 -1.54 -5.79
N CYS A 160 0.42 -2.60 -5.25
CA CYS A 160 0.18 -3.94 -5.80
C CYS A 160 -0.81 -4.82 -5.00
N LEU A 161 -1.70 -4.25 -4.17
CA LEU A 161 -2.67 -5.03 -3.39
C LEU A 161 -4.16 -4.78 -3.71
N SER A 162 -4.51 -3.94 -4.67
CA SER A 162 -5.87 -3.95 -5.22
C SER A 162 -5.92 -3.34 -6.62
N MET A 163 -6.87 -3.82 -7.42
CA MET A 163 -7.42 -3.21 -8.65
C MET A 163 -6.99 -3.81 -9.99
N VAL A 164 -7.75 -4.81 -10.44
CA VAL A 164 -8.04 -5.05 -11.87
C VAL A 164 -9.51 -4.71 -12.08
N GLN A 165 -9.84 -3.67 -12.87
CA GLN A 165 -10.96 -3.67 -13.83
C GLN A 165 -11.04 -2.38 -14.70
N THR A 166 -10.53 -2.52 -15.93
CA THR A 166 -10.98 -1.98 -17.24
C THR A 166 -11.62 -0.58 -17.38
N CYS A 167 -10.98 0.30 -18.16
CA CYS A 167 -11.68 1.30 -18.99
C CYS A 167 -11.97 0.71 -20.38
N HIS A 168 -13.25 0.46 -20.68
CA HIS A 168 -13.72 0.35 -22.06
C HIS A 168 -14.13 1.74 -22.57
N TRP A 169 -13.87 1.98 -23.87
CA TRP A 169 -14.61 2.78 -24.86
C TRP A 169 -13.64 3.52 -25.80
N CYS A 170 -13.35 2.89 -26.95
CA CYS A 170 -12.94 3.60 -28.16
C CYS A 170 -13.88 3.12 -29.29
N VAL A 171 -14.84 3.97 -29.65
CA VAL A 171 -15.69 3.76 -30.83
C VAL A 171 -14.84 4.11 -32.05
N ALA A 172 -14.60 3.12 -32.92
CA ALA A 172 -13.91 3.30 -34.17
C ALA A 172 -14.75 4.17 -35.13
N ALA A 173 -14.25 5.35 -35.49
CA ALA A 173 -14.71 6.09 -36.66
C ALA A 173 -13.74 5.78 -37.82
N ASN A 174 -14.30 5.19 -38.87
CA ASN A 174 -13.60 4.75 -40.09
C ASN A 174 -12.96 5.89 -40.90
N TYR A 175 -11.98 5.48 -41.70
CA TYR A 175 -11.26 6.16 -42.80
C TYR A 175 -9.91 6.80 -42.46
N GLY A 176 -8.86 5.98 -42.58
CA GLY A 176 -7.69 6.31 -43.41
C GLY A 176 -6.84 7.51 -43.01
N SER A 177 -6.40 7.63 -41.76
CA SER A 177 -5.20 8.34 -41.33
C SER A 177 -4.95 8.03 -39.85
N ILE A 178 -3.72 7.75 -39.45
CA ILE A 178 -3.33 7.50 -38.06
C ILE A 178 -3.70 8.75 -37.22
N PRO A 179 -4.61 8.67 -36.22
CA PRO A 179 -4.92 9.83 -35.39
C PRO A 179 -3.79 10.07 -34.38
N ARG A 180 -3.30 11.31 -34.34
CA ARG A 180 -2.42 11.82 -33.28
C ARG A 180 -3.23 11.97 -31.99
N CYS A 181 -2.89 11.21 -30.95
CA CYS A 181 -3.29 11.55 -29.58
C CYS A 181 -2.51 12.78 -29.13
N THR A 182 -3.20 13.90 -28.94
CA THR A 182 -2.65 15.05 -28.20
C THR A 182 -3.43 15.12 -26.89
N ILE A 183 -2.85 14.60 -25.80
CA ILE A 183 -3.44 14.75 -24.47
C ILE A 183 -2.81 16.01 -23.85
N ARG A 184 -3.63 17.06 -23.65
CA ARG A 184 -3.19 18.26 -22.91
C ARG A 184 -3.28 17.98 -21.41
N ASN A 185 -2.26 18.43 -20.68
CA ASN A 185 -2.17 18.57 -19.22
C ASN A 185 -1.91 17.32 -18.37
N THR A 186 -1.13 16.37 -18.86
CA THR A 186 -0.29 15.51 -18.00
C THR A 186 1.14 15.63 -18.52
N GLY A 187 2.12 15.83 -17.63
CA GLY A 187 3.54 16.01 -17.99
C GLY A 187 4.22 14.75 -18.57
N CYS A 188 3.51 13.94 -19.35
CA CYS A 188 4.05 12.79 -20.05
C CYS A 188 4.78 13.25 -21.31
N ASN A 189 6.11 13.38 -21.24
CA ASN A 189 6.94 13.46 -22.43
C ASN A 189 7.03 12.07 -23.07
N ALA A 190 6.38 11.89 -24.22
CA ALA A 190 6.44 10.67 -25.00
C ALA A 190 7.79 10.55 -25.72
N TRP A 191 8.55 9.48 -25.45
CA TRP A 191 9.60 8.98 -26.34
C TRP A 191 9.10 7.69 -26.99
N TYR A 192 9.24 7.60 -28.33
CA TYR A 192 8.76 6.48 -29.14
C TYR A 192 9.57 5.21 -28.84
N GLY A 193 8.93 4.22 -28.21
CA GLY A 193 9.42 2.86 -28.03
C GLY A 193 8.27 1.96 -27.60
N SER A 194 8.18 0.78 -28.18
CA SER A 194 7.07 -0.18 -28.08
C SER A 194 6.85 -0.74 -26.66
N GLY A 195 6.18 0.02 -25.81
CA GLY A 195 5.68 -0.42 -24.50
C GLY A 195 4.16 -0.26 -24.44
N VAL A 196 3.47 -1.25 -23.90
CA VAL A 196 2.09 -1.09 -23.46
C VAL A 196 2.14 -0.09 -22.29
N HIS A 197 1.66 1.13 -22.51
CA HIS A 197 1.58 2.13 -21.46
C HIS A 197 0.25 1.96 -20.73
N GLU A 198 0.29 1.29 -19.59
CA GLU A 198 -0.84 1.25 -18.66
C GLU A 198 -0.99 2.62 -17.99
N CYS A 199 -2.07 3.31 -18.29
CA CYS A 199 -2.51 4.47 -17.53
C CYS A 199 -3.26 3.99 -16.28
N THR A 200 -2.55 3.55 -15.24
CA THR A 200 -3.16 3.36 -13.92
C THR A 200 -3.44 4.75 -13.32
N ALA A 201 -4.70 5.03 -12.97
CA ALA A 201 -5.03 6.18 -12.15
C ALA A 201 -4.55 5.92 -10.71
N GLN A 202 -3.24 6.06 -10.49
CA GLN A 202 -2.67 6.04 -9.15
C GLN A 202 -3.26 7.22 -8.37
N LEU A 203 -3.73 6.96 -7.13
CA LEU A 203 -4.13 8.04 -6.24
C LEU A 203 -2.93 8.97 -6.06
N ASP A 204 -3.10 10.22 -6.48
CA ASP A 204 -2.12 11.28 -6.34
C ASP A 204 -2.07 11.69 -4.86
N ILE A 205 -1.20 11.00 -4.10
CA ILE A 205 -1.04 11.15 -2.65
C ILE A 205 0.18 12.01 -2.36
N LEU A 206 0.00 12.98 -1.47
CA LEU A 206 1.05 13.86 -0.99
C LEU A 206 1.09 13.80 0.53
N SER A 207 2.22 13.36 1.09
CA SER A 207 2.44 13.39 2.55
C SER A 207 3.17 14.67 2.93
N GLY A 208 2.59 15.44 3.85
CA GLY A 208 3.25 16.60 4.44
C GLY A 208 4.41 16.21 5.36
N PRO A 209 5.16 17.18 5.91
CA PRO A 209 6.15 16.91 6.94
C PRO A 209 5.50 16.48 8.26
N THR A 210 6.25 15.77 9.10
CA THR A 210 5.85 15.52 10.49
C THR A 210 5.90 16.82 11.31
N ARG A 211 4.99 16.96 12.26
CA ARG A 211 4.84 18.12 13.15
C ARG A 211 4.76 17.65 14.59
N GLY A 212 5.57 18.20 15.49
CA GLY A 212 5.63 17.82 16.91
C GLY A 212 6.95 17.14 17.28
N GLY A 213 6.99 16.44 18.41
CA GLY A 213 8.19 15.79 18.96
C GLY A 213 8.27 14.29 18.68
N ASP A 214 9.27 13.63 19.27
CA ASP A 214 9.55 12.20 19.05
C ASP A 214 9.00 11.28 20.16
N GLY A 215 8.19 11.82 21.08
CA GLY A 215 7.56 11.07 22.16
C GLY A 215 6.51 10.07 21.69
N GLY A 216 5.94 9.30 22.62
CA GLY A 216 4.84 8.37 22.34
C GLY A 216 5.19 7.17 21.44
N GLY A 217 4.17 6.39 21.11
CA GLY A 217 4.20 5.29 20.15
C GLY A 217 3.65 5.71 18.78
N PRO A 218 4.14 5.11 17.67
CA PRO A 218 3.70 5.49 16.32
C PRO A 218 2.24 5.07 16.06
N PHE A 219 1.56 5.79 15.17
CA PHE A 219 0.26 5.41 14.64
C PHE A 219 0.08 5.82 13.19
N THR A 220 -0.86 5.15 12.51
CA THR A 220 -1.41 5.56 11.22
C THR A 220 -2.91 5.28 11.21
N ASP A 221 -3.68 6.13 10.54
CA ASP A 221 -5.10 5.88 10.22
C ASP A 221 -5.29 5.20 8.87
N LEU A 222 -4.20 4.84 8.16
CA LEU A 222 -4.28 4.13 6.88
C LEU A 222 -5.07 2.81 6.98
N ASP A 223 -5.03 2.13 8.14
CA ASP A 223 -5.78 0.89 8.36
C ASP A 223 -7.28 1.13 8.62
N ALA A 224 -7.67 2.37 8.90
CA ALA A 224 -9.06 2.77 9.16
C ALA A 224 -9.76 3.30 7.89
N ILE A 225 -9.03 3.47 6.79
CA ILE A 225 -9.57 3.96 5.51
C ILE A 225 -9.60 2.83 4.49
N ASN A 226 -10.64 2.84 3.65
CA ASN A 226 -10.68 1.96 2.49
C ASN A 226 -9.91 2.62 1.33
N THR A 227 -8.90 1.94 0.81
CA THR A 227 -8.12 2.43 -0.35
C THR A 227 -8.75 2.05 -1.68
N SER A 228 -9.59 1.00 -1.72
CA SER A 228 -10.41 0.60 -2.88
C SER A 228 -11.68 1.47 -3.02
N CYS A 229 -12.06 2.19 -1.97
CA CYS A 229 -13.14 3.19 -1.99
C CYS A 229 -12.69 4.40 -1.21
N ILE A 230 -12.27 5.47 -1.90
CA ILE A 230 -11.67 6.65 -1.26
C ILE A 230 -12.51 7.08 -0.06
N SER A 231 -11.89 6.96 1.12
CA SER A 231 -12.47 7.35 2.40
C SER A 231 -11.92 8.70 2.79
N ILE A 232 -12.80 9.65 3.09
CA ILE A 232 -12.44 11.02 3.48
C ILE A 232 -12.89 11.28 4.91
N PRO A 233 -12.26 12.22 5.63
CA PRO A 233 -12.74 12.65 6.94
C PRO A 233 -14.19 13.12 6.88
N LYS A 234 -15.05 12.53 7.72
CA LYS A 234 -16.44 12.94 7.96
C LYS A 234 -16.59 13.73 9.25
N SER A 235 -15.89 13.31 10.29
CA SER A 235 -15.84 14.05 11.55
C SER A 235 -14.47 13.98 12.17
N ILE A 236 -14.07 15.08 12.80
CA ILE A 236 -12.81 15.21 13.52
C ILE A 236 -13.14 15.55 14.96
N ASN A 237 -12.85 14.62 15.85
CA ASN A 237 -13.02 14.77 17.28
C ASN A 237 -11.66 15.02 17.91
N VAL A 238 -11.51 16.15 18.59
CA VAL A 238 -10.25 16.54 19.24
C VAL A 238 -10.51 16.90 20.69
N ARG A 239 -9.59 16.52 21.57
CA ARG A 239 -9.54 17.02 22.95
C ARG A 239 -8.29 17.84 23.14
N CYS A 240 -8.39 18.97 23.83
CA CYS A 240 -7.25 19.83 24.07
C CYS A 240 -7.39 20.68 25.34
N GLY A 241 -6.26 20.88 26.01
CA GLY A 241 -6.00 21.96 26.96
C GLY A 241 -4.97 22.93 26.39
N SER A 242 -3.79 22.99 27.03
CA SER A 242 -2.64 23.75 26.51
C SER A 242 -1.97 23.09 25.30
N SER A 243 -2.20 21.79 25.09
CA SER A 243 -1.76 21.01 23.94
C SER A 243 -2.90 20.11 23.47
N VAL A 244 -2.74 19.42 22.34
CA VAL A 244 -3.73 18.45 21.86
C VAL A 244 -3.62 17.15 22.66
N ASP A 245 -4.62 16.91 23.51
CA ASP A 245 -4.72 15.71 24.34
C ASP A 245 -5.06 14.47 23.52
N SER A 246 -6.01 14.59 22.59
CA SER A 246 -6.32 13.49 21.68
C SER A 246 -6.96 13.92 20.37
N ILE A 247 -6.88 13.04 19.38
CA ILE A 247 -7.56 13.16 18.09
C ILE A 247 -8.16 11.81 17.68
N GLN A 248 -9.35 11.86 17.10
CA GLN A 248 -10.01 10.73 16.47
C GLN A 248 -10.76 11.21 15.23
N ILE A 249 -10.48 10.60 14.08
CA ILE A 249 -11.18 10.91 12.83
C ILE A 249 -12.14 9.76 12.51
N THR A 250 -13.38 10.11 12.16
CA THR A 250 -14.29 9.19 11.49
C THR A 250 -14.17 9.40 9.99
N TYR A 251 -13.84 8.34 9.27
CA TYR A 251 -13.74 8.35 7.82
C TYR A 251 -15.03 7.85 7.19
N GLN A 252 -15.37 8.36 6.01
CA GLN A 252 -16.52 7.93 5.24
C GLN A 252 -16.11 7.62 3.80
N THR A 253 -16.50 6.44 3.31
CA THR A 253 -16.34 6.06 1.90
C THR A 253 -17.32 6.82 1.01
N ALA A 254 -17.07 6.88 -0.30
CA ALA A 254 -18.03 7.47 -1.24
C ALA A 254 -19.40 6.73 -1.29
N ASP A 255 -19.49 5.47 -0.83
CA ASP A 255 -20.77 4.76 -0.60
C ASP A 255 -21.42 5.10 0.76
N ALA A 256 -20.97 6.17 1.41
CA ALA A 256 -21.43 6.68 2.70
C ALA A 256 -21.20 5.77 3.92
N ILE A 257 -20.42 4.69 3.79
CA ILE A 257 -20.03 3.83 4.91
C ILE A 257 -19.04 4.58 5.79
N SER A 258 -19.38 4.77 7.07
CA SER A 258 -18.56 5.51 8.03
C SER A 258 -17.89 4.56 9.03
N SER A 259 -16.60 4.75 9.31
CA SER A 259 -15.85 4.00 10.31
C SER A 259 -14.95 4.94 11.14
N PRO A 260 -14.99 4.89 12.48
CA PRO A 260 -14.08 5.63 13.31
C PRO A 260 -12.69 4.97 13.33
N ALA A 261 -11.64 5.76 13.16
CA ALA A 261 -10.30 5.32 13.53
C ALA A 261 -10.14 5.22 15.06
N PRO A 262 -9.11 4.52 15.56
CA PRO A 262 -8.81 4.53 16.99
C PRO A 262 -8.58 5.95 17.52
N LYS A 263 -8.91 6.21 18.80
CA LYS A 263 -8.54 7.48 19.42
C LYS A 263 -7.05 7.49 19.70
N ARG A 264 -6.34 8.56 19.34
CA ARG A 264 -4.92 8.77 19.62
C ARG A 264 -4.79 9.84 20.70
N GLY A 265 -4.19 9.47 21.84
CA GLY A 265 -4.00 10.34 23.00
C GLY A 265 -4.96 10.06 24.17
N GLY A 266 -4.87 10.87 25.22
CA GLY A 266 -5.57 10.70 26.50
C GLY A 266 -7.00 11.24 26.53
N ASP A 267 -7.57 11.35 27.74
CA ASP A 267 -8.93 11.87 28.00
C ASP A 267 -8.94 13.27 28.61
N GLY A 268 -7.78 13.91 28.70
CA GLY A 268 -7.65 15.29 29.16
C GLY A 268 -8.31 16.30 28.22
N GLY A 269 -8.25 17.58 28.61
CA GLY A 269 -8.73 18.70 27.79
C GLY A 269 -10.25 18.79 27.61
N VAL A 270 -10.67 19.83 26.89
CA VAL A 270 -12.05 20.05 26.44
C VAL A 270 -12.28 19.32 25.12
N TYR A 271 -13.42 18.65 24.99
CA TYR A 271 -13.80 17.93 23.79
C TYR A 271 -14.47 18.84 22.77
N TYR A 272 -13.99 18.80 21.53
CA TYR A 272 -14.60 19.43 20.37
C TYR A 272 -14.86 18.38 19.29
N SER A 273 -15.99 18.51 18.62
CA SER A 273 -16.34 17.71 17.45
C SER A 273 -16.60 18.62 16.27
N PHE A 274 -15.97 18.29 15.14
CA PHE A 274 -16.10 19.03 13.89
C PHE A 274 -16.63 18.11 12.80
N GLU A 275 -17.92 18.24 12.51
CA GLU A 275 -18.63 17.48 11.49
C GLU A 275 -18.52 18.15 10.11
N LEU A 276 -18.31 17.35 9.07
CA LEU A 276 -18.25 17.79 7.68
C LEU A 276 -19.57 17.41 6.95
N GLY A 277 -20.07 18.34 6.13
CA GLY A 277 -21.18 18.05 5.21
C GLY A 277 -20.78 17.14 4.04
N PRO A 278 -21.75 16.64 3.23
CA PRO A 278 -21.52 15.67 2.15
C PRO A 278 -20.43 16.07 1.12
N ASP A 279 -20.31 17.37 0.82
CA ASP A 279 -19.32 17.94 -0.10
C ASP A 279 -18.31 18.84 0.59
N GLU A 280 -18.20 18.75 1.92
CA GLU A 280 -17.14 19.41 2.66
C GLU A 280 -15.91 18.51 2.71
N ARG A 281 -14.75 19.12 2.46
CA ARG A 281 -13.45 18.47 2.49
C ARG A 281 -12.49 19.36 3.24
N ILE A 282 -11.61 18.80 4.05
CA ILE A 282 -10.53 19.58 4.65
C ILE A 282 -9.50 19.90 3.56
N VAL A 283 -9.23 21.19 3.34
CA VAL A 283 -8.28 21.69 2.32
C VAL A 283 -7.07 22.38 2.94
N LYS A 284 -7.15 22.70 4.24
CA LYS A 284 -6.10 23.39 4.96
C LYS A 284 -6.12 23.02 6.42
N VAL A 285 -4.94 22.77 6.99
CA VAL A 285 -4.72 22.64 8.42
C VAL A 285 -3.77 23.75 8.87
N THR A 286 -4.13 24.42 9.94
CA THR A 286 -3.26 25.36 10.65
C THR A 286 -3.03 24.85 12.05
N GLY A 287 -1.84 25.03 12.59
CA GLY A 287 -1.56 24.57 13.94
C GLY A 287 -0.30 25.17 14.52
N SER A 288 0.03 24.70 15.72
CA SER A 288 1.28 25.04 16.39
C SER A 288 1.89 23.81 17.04
N THR A 289 3.22 23.77 17.09
CA THR A 289 3.99 22.65 17.62
C THR A 289 5.20 23.12 18.41
N GLY A 290 5.54 22.32 19.40
CA GLY A 290 6.77 22.34 20.18
C GLY A 290 7.25 20.90 20.36
N TYR A 291 7.40 20.46 21.61
CA TYR A 291 7.67 19.04 21.90
C TYR A 291 6.46 18.13 21.65
N LEU A 292 5.27 18.72 21.48
CA LEU A 292 4.00 18.06 21.20
C LEU A 292 3.29 18.78 20.06
N VAL A 293 2.16 18.22 19.62
CA VAL A 293 1.18 18.97 18.84
C VAL A 293 0.41 19.88 19.79
N ASP A 294 0.74 21.17 19.78
CA ASP A 294 0.21 22.12 20.76
C ASP A 294 -1.15 22.67 20.36
N GLY A 295 -1.43 22.82 19.06
CA GLY A 295 -2.77 23.19 18.62
C GLY A 295 -3.06 22.91 17.17
N LEU A 296 -4.34 22.69 16.86
CA LEU A 296 -4.84 22.36 15.53
C LEU A 296 -6.15 23.10 15.21
N GLN A 297 -6.28 23.49 13.94
CA GLN A 297 -7.52 23.97 13.34
C GLN A 297 -7.63 23.48 11.90
N PHE A 298 -8.81 23.00 11.53
CA PHE A 298 -9.12 22.48 10.20
C PHE A 298 -10.00 23.47 9.44
N THR A 299 -9.71 23.70 8.16
CA THR A 299 -10.52 24.54 7.27
C THR A 299 -11.04 23.73 6.08
N THR A 300 -12.32 23.86 5.77
CA THR A 300 -12.95 23.16 4.64
C THR A 300 -12.86 23.95 3.33
N ASN A 301 -13.08 23.26 2.21
CA ASN A 301 -13.30 23.86 0.88
C ASN A 301 -14.46 24.88 0.83
N LYS A 302 -15.38 24.86 1.81
CA LYS A 302 -16.48 25.82 1.94
C LYS A 302 -16.16 27.00 2.87
N GLY A 303 -14.90 27.11 3.33
CA GLY A 303 -14.47 28.16 4.25
C GLY A 303 -14.88 27.96 5.71
N LYS A 304 -15.53 26.84 6.04
CA LYS A 304 -15.88 26.50 7.43
C LYS A 304 -14.61 26.10 8.19
N THR A 305 -14.42 26.64 9.39
CA THR A 305 -13.29 26.33 10.25
C THR A 305 -13.74 25.61 11.52
N SER A 306 -12.98 24.62 11.97
CA SER A 306 -13.12 24.07 13.31
C SER A 306 -12.75 25.13 14.37
N PRO A 307 -13.15 24.96 15.64
CA PRO A 307 -12.47 25.64 16.74
C PRO A 307 -10.96 25.36 16.68
N TYR A 308 -10.16 26.35 17.06
CA TYR A 308 -8.74 26.11 17.30
C TYR A 308 -8.61 25.38 18.63
N CYS A 309 -8.07 24.16 18.59
CA CYS A 309 -7.99 23.26 19.73
C CYS A 309 -6.55 23.15 20.18
N GLY A 310 -6.23 23.70 21.36
CA GLY A 310 -4.90 23.68 21.95
C GLY A 310 -4.33 25.08 22.22
N GLY A 311 -3.04 25.14 22.54
CA GLY A 311 -2.32 26.37 22.87
C GLY A 311 -1.46 26.91 21.74
N THR A 312 -0.56 27.81 22.12
CA THR A 312 0.50 28.35 21.25
C THR A 312 1.79 27.58 21.50
N GLY A 313 2.14 26.69 20.56
CA GLY A 313 3.43 26.00 20.55
C GLY A 313 4.59 26.93 20.18
N ALA A 314 5.80 26.35 20.14
CA ALA A 314 7.02 27.09 19.79
C ALA A 314 7.05 27.58 18.33
N SER A 315 6.36 26.87 17.44
CA SER A 315 6.32 27.14 16.00
C SER A 315 4.91 26.98 15.46
N ASN A 316 4.45 27.92 14.63
CA ASN A 316 3.19 27.81 13.93
C ASN A 316 3.41 27.22 12.54
N PHE A 317 2.42 26.48 12.03
CA PHE A 317 2.42 25.96 10.68
C PHE A 317 1.07 26.14 10.00
N THR A 318 1.12 26.19 8.67
CA THR A 318 -0.04 26.11 7.79
C THR A 318 0.30 25.13 6.70
N GLU A 319 -0.59 24.17 6.47
CA GLU A 319 -0.42 23.13 5.48
C GLU A 319 -1.65 23.08 4.59
N GLN A 320 -1.43 23.30 3.29
CA GLN A 320 -2.44 23.28 2.24
C GLN A 320 -1.77 22.98 0.91
N TYR A 321 -2.45 22.23 0.07
CA TYR A 321 -1.96 21.87 -1.25
C TYR A 321 -3.10 22.10 -2.27
N PRO A 322 -2.96 23.06 -3.20
CA PRO A 322 -4.01 23.34 -4.19
C PRO A 322 -4.42 22.10 -4.96
N GLY A 323 -5.73 21.79 -4.96
CA GLY A 323 -6.28 20.61 -5.62
C GLY A 323 -6.24 19.32 -4.80
N TYR A 324 -5.72 19.36 -3.57
CA TYR A 324 -5.70 18.23 -2.66
C TYR A 324 -6.58 18.46 -1.43
N VAL A 325 -7.02 17.36 -0.85
CA VAL A 325 -7.80 17.31 0.39
C VAL A 325 -7.20 16.33 1.37
N LEU A 326 -7.44 16.55 2.67
CA LEU A 326 -6.95 15.66 3.72
C LEU A 326 -7.55 14.28 3.51
N TRP A 327 -6.69 13.27 3.43
CA TRP A 327 -7.07 11.89 3.26
C TRP A 327 -7.07 11.15 4.59
N TYR A 328 -5.91 11.11 5.27
CA TYR A 328 -5.76 10.50 6.60
C TYR A 328 -4.60 11.13 7.36
N ILE A 329 -4.44 10.74 8.62
CA ILE A 329 -3.36 11.19 9.49
C ILE A 329 -2.50 10.03 9.99
N SER A 330 -1.22 10.31 10.24
CA SER A 330 -0.31 9.43 10.97
C SER A 330 0.48 10.25 11.99
N GLY A 331 1.30 9.62 12.82
CA GLY A 331 2.15 10.33 13.76
C GLY A 331 2.52 9.50 14.98
N ARG A 332 2.57 10.15 16.14
CA ARG A 332 2.96 9.56 17.41
C ARG A 332 2.07 10.06 18.55
N TYR A 333 1.75 9.18 19.49
CA TYR A 333 0.93 9.54 20.64
C TYR A 333 1.27 8.73 21.89
N GLY A 334 1.02 9.33 23.05
CA GLY A 334 1.02 8.70 24.36
C GLY A 334 -0.19 9.16 25.15
N SER A 335 0.05 9.84 26.28
CA SER A 335 -1.02 10.54 27.01
C SER A 335 -1.54 11.78 26.26
N LEU A 336 -0.76 12.31 25.32
CA LEU A 336 -1.08 13.46 24.45
C LEU A 336 -0.72 13.08 22.99
N VAL A 337 -0.99 13.97 22.04
CA VAL A 337 -0.52 13.82 20.65
C VAL A 337 0.87 14.40 20.51
N ASP A 338 1.89 13.54 20.48
CA ASP A 338 3.29 13.94 20.37
C ASP A 338 3.65 14.46 18.98
N GLN A 339 3.16 13.79 17.93
CA GLN A 339 3.48 14.10 16.54
C GLN A 339 2.28 13.84 15.63
N ILE A 340 2.13 14.64 14.57
CA ILE A 340 1.15 14.43 13.51
C ILE A 340 1.75 14.68 12.13
N GLN A 341 1.32 13.89 11.15
CA GLN A 341 1.59 14.06 9.73
C GLN A 341 0.25 13.96 8.98
N PHE A 342 0.04 14.88 8.05
CA PHE A 342 -1.16 14.92 7.22
C PHE A 342 -0.86 14.30 5.86
N HIS A 343 -1.70 13.37 5.43
CA HIS A 343 -1.63 12.76 4.12
C HIS A 343 -2.78 13.28 3.28
N TRP A 344 -2.46 13.79 2.10
CA TRP A 344 -3.36 14.49 1.21
C TRP A 344 -3.57 13.67 -0.05
N VAL A 345 -4.75 13.74 -0.64
CA VAL A 345 -5.06 13.12 -1.93
C VAL A 345 -5.68 14.16 -2.85
N ARG A 346 -5.37 14.13 -4.15
CA ARG A 346 -6.05 14.97 -5.14
C ARG A 346 -7.55 14.73 -5.05
N GLU A 347 -8.37 15.81 -5.06
CA GLU A 347 -9.82 15.71 -4.85
C GLU A 347 -10.41 14.60 -5.75
N PRO A 348 -11.03 13.58 -5.16
CA PRO A 348 -11.56 12.47 -5.93
C PRO A 348 -12.74 12.92 -6.80
N THR A 349 -12.71 12.62 -8.10
CA THR A 349 -13.85 12.87 -9.01
C THR A 349 -15.01 11.87 -8.84
N LYS A 350 -15.08 11.18 -7.70
CA LYS A 350 -15.76 9.89 -7.40
C LYS A 350 -15.04 8.68 -8.01
N GLN A 351 -14.86 7.64 -7.20
CA GLN A 351 -14.99 6.22 -7.59
C GLN A 351 -14.71 5.33 -6.38
N CYS A 352 -15.76 4.76 -5.81
CA CYS A 352 -15.62 3.42 -5.26
C CYS A 352 -15.28 2.49 -6.43
N ILE A 353 -14.22 1.70 -6.30
CA ILE A 353 -13.92 0.66 -7.28
C ILE A 353 -14.77 -0.53 -6.86
N ARG A 354 -15.88 -0.74 -7.58
CA ARG A 354 -16.76 -1.90 -7.40
C ARG A 354 -16.31 -3.05 -8.27
#